data_AF-A0A525L2S9-F1
#
_entry.id   AF-A0A525L2S9-F1
#
_cell.length_a   1.000
_cell.length_b   1.000
_cell.length_c   1.000
_cell.angle_alpha   90.00
_cell.angle_beta   90.00
_cell.angle_gamma   90.00
#
_symmetry.space_group_name_H-M   'P 1'
#
loop_
_entity.id
_entity.type
_entity.pdbx_description
1 polymer ?
#
loop_
_entity_poly.entity_id
_entity_poly.type
_entity_poly.pdbx_seq_one_letter_code
_entity_poly.pdbx_strand_id
1 'polypeptide(L)'
;MQHHILEILLTDYWTSGEASDKGLKVTAWEIRQVLRREFASRAEFRQFLDLTGERPSDERFLIEDELLLKKFDWLVSPLRGRKGPEHGKESAEVDEAYAKFGKAMKRKWILRTNCRTGYVIVICSQYGASRAK
;
A
#
# COMPACT_ATOMS: atom_id res chain seq x y z
N MET A 1 -2.76 9.25 19.72
CA MET A 1 -3.34 8.07 19.04
C MET A 1 -4.09 8.44 17.75
N GLN A 2 -5.03 9.40 17.77
CA GLN A 2 -5.83 9.76 16.58
C GLN A 2 -5.02 10.17 15.34
N HIS A 3 -3.89 10.88 15.52
CA HIS A 3 -3.04 11.28 14.39
C HIS A 3 -2.43 10.09 13.64
N HIS A 4 -2.08 9.01 14.35
CA HIS A 4 -1.41 7.86 13.75
C HIS A 4 -2.36 7.05 12.84
N ILE A 5 -3.61 6.85 13.28
CA ILE A 5 -4.63 6.18 12.45
C ILE A 5 -4.86 6.97 11.17
N LEU A 6 -4.95 8.29 11.26
CA LEU A 6 -5.20 9.12 10.09
C LEU A 6 -3.99 9.18 9.15
N GLU A 7 -2.77 9.10 9.66
CA GLU A 7 -1.55 8.93 8.84
C GLU A 7 -1.54 7.58 8.10
N ILE A 8 -2.00 6.50 8.74
CA ILE A 8 -2.15 5.19 8.08
C ILE A 8 -3.17 5.29 6.94
N LEU A 9 -4.35 5.84 7.21
CA LEU A 9 -5.41 6.01 6.19
C LEU A 9 -4.95 6.89 5.02
N LEU A 10 -4.19 7.95 5.30
CA LEU A 10 -3.61 8.80 4.26
C LEU A 10 -2.58 8.05 3.43
N THR A 11 -1.75 7.23 4.06
CA THR A 11 -0.75 6.43 3.35
C THR A 11 -1.41 5.41 2.43
N ASP A 12 -2.44 4.71 2.90
CA ASP A 12 -3.25 3.80 2.08
C ASP A 12 -3.88 4.53 0.87
N TYR A 13 -4.52 5.68 1.11
CA TYR A 13 -5.09 6.50 0.04
C TYR A 13 -4.04 6.91 -1.00
N TRP A 14 -2.84 7.27 -0.56
CA TRP A 14 -1.73 7.62 -1.46
C TRP A 14 -1.20 6.42 -2.24
N THR A 15 -1.07 5.25 -1.61
CA THR A 15 -0.65 4.01 -2.26
C THR A 15 -1.65 3.63 -3.36
N SER A 16 -2.94 3.64 -3.05
CA SER A 16 -4.02 3.40 -4.01
C SER A 16 -4.01 4.42 -5.17
N GLY A 17 -3.82 5.70 -4.85
CA GLY A 17 -3.70 6.75 -5.87
C GLY A 17 -2.47 6.58 -6.76
N GLU A 18 -1.32 6.27 -6.18
CA GLU A 18 -0.08 6.04 -6.94
C GLU A 18 -0.20 4.80 -7.83
N ALA A 19 -0.83 3.73 -7.34
CA ALA A 19 -1.10 2.54 -8.12
C ALA A 19 -1.93 2.88 -9.37
N SER A 20 -3.01 3.65 -9.19
CA SER A 20 -3.84 4.12 -10.29
C SER A 20 -3.05 4.96 -11.30
N ASP A 21 -2.23 5.92 -10.84
CA ASP A 21 -1.39 6.76 -11.72
C ASP A 21 -0.34 5.94 -12.50
N LYS A 22 0.07 4.78 -11.96
CA LYS A 22 0.98 3.83 -12.62
C LYS A 22 0.26 2.78 -13.47
N GLY A 23 -1.07 2.81 -13.53
CA GLY A 23 -1.87 1.80 -14.22
C GLY A 23 -1.87 0.43 -13.53
N LEU A 24 -1.41 0.35 -12.28
CA LEU A 24 -1.50 -0.85 -11.45
C LEU A 24 -2.94 -0.99 -10.97
N LYS A 25 -3.56 -2.12 -11.27
CA LYS A 25 -4.91 -2.46 -10.81
C LYS A 25 -4.91 -3.87 -10.23
N VAL A 26 -5.64 -4.05 -9.14
CA VAL A 26 -6.02 -5.37 -8.63
C VAL A 26 -7.37 -5.73 -9.22
N THR A 27 -7.43 -6.88 -9.86
CA THR A 27 -8.64 -7.39 -10.49
C THR A 27 -9.41 -8.30 -9.53
N ALA A 28 -10.73 -8.38 -9.71
CA ALA A 28 -11.55 -9.34 -8.95
C ALA A 28 -11.12 -10.79 -9.17
N TRP A 29 -10.46 -11.10 -10.29
CA TRP A 29 -9.91 -12.43 -10.54
C TRP A 29 -8.70 -12.70 -9.65
N GLU A 30 -7.76 -11.76 -9.51
CA GLU A 30 -6.58 -11.90 -8.64
C GLU A 30 -7.01 -12.11 -7.18
N ILE A 31 -7.96 -11.31 -6.68
CA ILE A 31 -8.51 -11.46 -5.32
C ILE A 31 -9.10 -12.87 -5.12
N ARG A 32 -9.86 -13.36 -6.10
CA ARG A 32 -10.41 -14.72 -6.04
C ARG A 32 -9.33 -15.81 -6.04
N GLN A 33 -8.19 -15.60 -6.70
CA GLN A 33 -7.09 -16.57 -6.64
C GLN A 33 -6.46 -16.63 -5.25
N VAL A 34 -6.27 -15.48 -4.61
CA VAL A 34 -5.76 -15.39 -3.24
C VAL A 34 -6.70 -16.12 -2.28
N LEU A 35 -7.99 -15.77 -2.29
CA LEU A 35 -9.01 -16.43 -1.45
C LEU A 35 -9.07 -17.95 -1.68
N ARG A 36 -8.91 -18.43 -2.91
CA ARG A 36 -8.90 -19.87 -3.21
C ARG A 36 -7.65 -20.60 -2.74
N ARG A 37 -6.54 -19.89 -2.56
CA ARG A 37 -5.28 -20.45 -2.04
C ARG A 37 -5.32 -20.51 -0.52
N GLU A 38 -5.93 -19.51 0.12
CA GLU A 38 -5.96 -19.38 1.57
C GLU A 38 -7.09 -20.16 2.23
N PHE A 39 -8.22 -20.30 1.53
CA PHE A 39 -9.37 -21.03 2.03
C PHE A 39 -9.70 -22.18 1.07
N ALA A 40 -9.79 -23.40 1.59
CA ALA A 40 -10.17 -24.59 0.85
C ALA A 40 -11.62 -24.51 0.33
N SER A 41 -12.48 -23.74 1.00
CA SER A 41 -13.87 -23.55 0.56
C SER A 41 -14.48 -22.21 0.99
N ARG A 42 -15.62 -21.86 0.37
CA ARG A 42 -16.44 -20.72 0.80
C ARG A 42 -17.01 -20.89 2.22
N ALA A 43 -17.19 -22.12 2.68
CA ALA A 43 -17.71 -22.38 4.03
C ALA A 43 -16.65 -22.07 5.08
N GLU A 44 -15.41 -22.48 4.83
CA GLU A 44 -14.25 -22.16 5.67
C GLU A 44 -14.01 -20.65 5.70
N PHE A 45 -14.07 -19.96 4.56
CA PHE A 45 -13.95 -18.50 4.54
C PHE A 45 -15.03 -17.81 5.41
N ARG A 46 -16.29 -18.28 5.34
CA ARG A 46 -17.34 -17.73 6.21
C ARG A 46 -17.09 -18.01 7.68
N GLN A 47 -16.65 -19.23 8.01
CA GLN A 47 -16.31 -19.58 9.38
C GLN A 47 -15.16 -18.71 9.92
N PHE A 48 -14.16 -18.42 9.10
CA PHE A 48 -13.09 -17.49 9.44
C PHE A 48 -13.67 -16.10 9.80
N LEU A 49 -14.51 -15.53 8.94
CA LEU A 49 -15.14 -14.22 9.19
C LEU A 49 -16.00 -14.23 10.47
N ASP A 50 -16.75 -15.30 10.72
CA ASP A 50 -17.58 -15.43 11.92
C ASP A 50 -16.71 -15.52 13.21
N LEU A 51 -15.55 -16.18 13.13
CA LEU A 51 -14.63 -16.33 14.25
C LEU A 51 -13.83 -15.05 14.55
N THR A 52 -13.42 -14.32 13.51
CA THR A 52 -12.64 -13.08 13.66
C THR A 52 -13.52 -11.85 13.87
N GLY A 53 -14.80 -11.93 13.49
CA GLY A 53 -15.70 -10.78 13.45
C GLY A 53 -15.43 -9.82 12.28
N GLU A 54 -14.62 -10.25 11.31
CA GLU A 54 -14.29 -9.45 10.13
C GLU A 54 -15.41 -9.49 9.08
N ARG A 55 -15.43 -8.48 8.21
CA ARG A 55 -16.33 -8.45 7.07
C ARG A 55 -15.60 -8.88 5.80
N PRO A 56 -16.33 -9.40 4.80
CA PRO A 56 -15.72 -9.67 3.48
C PRO A 56 -15.02 -8.46 2.84
N SER A 57 -15.44 -7.24 3.18
CA SER A 57 -14.79 -6.00 2.73
C SER A 57 -13.41 -5.80 3.34
N ASP A 58 -13.22 -6.25 4.58
CA ASP A 58 -11.99 -6.04 5.34
C ASP A 58 -10.92 -6.98 4.80
N GLU A 59 -11.28 -8.27 4.63
CA GLU A 59 -10.42 -9.25 3.96
C GLU A 59 -10.06 -8.81 2.54
N ARG A 60 -11.06 -8.34 1.79
CA ARG A 60 -10.83 -7.85 0.43
C ARG A 60 -9.82 -6.69 0.40
N PHE A 61 -9.93 -5.76 1.35
CA PHE A 61 -9.00 -4.64 1.47
C PHE A 61 -7.57 -5.12 1.74
N LEU A 62 -7.39 -6.07 2.66
CA LEU A 62 -6.07 -6.65 2.97
C LEU A 62 -5.45 -7.35 1.76
N ILE A 63 -6.24 -8.15 1.03
CA ILE A 63 -5.78 -8.82 -0.19
C ILE A 63 -5.43 -7.81 -1.29
N GLU A 64 -6.23 -6.75 -1.45
CA GLU A 64 -5.95 -5.69 -2.41
C GLU A 64 -4.63 -4.99 -2.09
N ASP A 65 -4.36 -4.66 -0.83
CA ASP A 65 -3.10 -4.05 -0.39
C ASP A 65 -1.90 -4.98 -0.64
N GLU A 66 -1.98 -6.25 -0.24
CA GLU A 66 -0.91 -7.23 -0.47
C GLU A 66 -0.58 -7.38 -1.97
N LEU A 67 -1.62 -7.45 -2.82
CA LEU A 67 -1.45 -7.55 -4.27
C LEU A 67 -0.88 -6.27 -4.88
N LEU A 68 -1.26 -5.10 -4.37
CA LEU A 68 -0.67 -3.83 -4.78
C LEU A 68 0.80 -3.74 -4.39
N LEU A 69 1.16 -4.14 -3.16
CA LEU A 69 2.54 -4.21 -2.72
C LEU A 69 3.36 -5.10 -3.66
N LYS A 70 2.90 -6.31 -3.98
CA LYS A 70 3.57 -7.19 -4.97
C LYS A 70 3.74 -6.55 -6.35
N LYS A 71 2.76 -5.77 -6.80
CA LYS A 71 2.83 -5.06 -8.09
C LYS A 71 3.82 -3.89 -8.03
N PHE A 72 3.90 -3.18 -6.91
CA PHE A 72 4.93 -2.18 -6.68
C PHE A 72 6.30 -2.81 -6.57
N ASP A 73 6.41 -3.94 -5.88
CA ASP A 73 7.66 -4.65 -5.72
C ASP A 73 8.24 -5.03 -7.06
N TRP A 74 7.38 -5.54 -7.91
CA TRP A 74 7.73 -5.72 -9.29
C TRP A 74 8.09 -4.32 -9.88
N LEU A 75 7.17 -3.38 -10.04
CA LEU A 75 7.42 -2.09 -10.73
C LEU A 75 8.71 -1.34 -10.31
N VAL A 76 9.03 -1.33 -9.01
CA VAL A 76 10.12 -0.56 -8.39
C VAL A 76 11.42 -1.35 -8.34
N SER A 77 11.38 -2.68 -8.19
CA SER A 77 12.59 -3.46 -7.97
C SER A 77 13.55 -3.37 -9.17
N PRO A 78 14.79 -2.93 -8.95
CA PRO A 78 15.81 -2.86 -10.00
C PRO A 78 16.28 -4.25 -10.44
N LEU A 79 15.85 -5.30 -9.74
CA LEU A 79 16.19 -6.70 -9.97
C LEU A 79 15.21 -7.39 -10.93
N ARG A 80 14.16 -6.70 -11.40
CA ARG A 80 13.26 -7.26 -12.40
C ARG A 80 14.04 -7.93 -13.53
N GLY A 81 13.73 -9.20 -13.76
CA GLY A 81 14.22 -9.94 -14.91
C GLY A 81 15.70 -10.32 -14.82
N ARG A 82 16.38 -10.04 -13.70
CA ARG A 82 17.72 -10.56 -13.44
C ARG A 82 17.62 -12.05 -13.09
N LYS A 83 18.59 -12.85 -13.56
CA LYS A 83 18.70 -14.28 -13.23
C LYS A 83 19.84 -14.49 -12.24
N GLY A 84 19.55 -15.14 -11.12
CA GLY A 84 20.54 -15.61 -10.15
C GLY A 84 20.85 -14.60 -9.03
N PRO A 85 21.28 -15.06 -7.85
CA PRO A 85 21.41 -14.19 -6.71
C PRO A 85 22.84 -13.63 -6.57
N GLU A 86 22.96 -12.31 -6.43
CA GLU A 86 24.20 -11.65 -5.96
C GLU A 86 23.97 -11.19 -4.52
N HIS A 87 24.31 -12.08 -3.56
CA HIS A 87 24.00 -11.86 -2.15
C HIS A 87 24.63 -10.57 -1.58
N GLY A 88 23.80 -9.76 -0.91
CA GLY A 88 24.19 -8.59 -0.13
C GLY A 88 23.96 -7.24 -0.81
N LYS A 89 24.40 -7.07 -2.07
CA LYS A 89 24.19 -5.82 -2.83
C LYS A 89 22.75 -5.69 -3.32
N GLU A 90 22.12 -6.83 -3.58
CA GLU A 90 20.74 -6.96 -4.05
C GLU A 90 19.72 -6.33 -3.08
N SER A 91 19.88 -6.56 -1.77
CA SER A 91 19.01 -5.97 -0.74
C SER A 91 19.17 -4.46 -0.65
N ALA A 92 20.42 -3.95 -0.66
CA ALA A 92 20.67 -2.52 -0.55
C ALA A 92 20.18 -1.73 -1.78
N GLU A 93 20.35 -2.27 -2.99
CA GLU A 93 19.84 -1.66 -4.23
C GLU A 93 18.30 -1.59 -4.23
N VAL A 94 17.65 -2.64 -3.73
CA VAL A 94 16.19 -2.71 -3.56
C VAL A 94 15.71 -1.71 -2.52
N ASP A 95 16.34 -1.67 -1.35
CA ASP A 95 15.99 -0.75 -0.26
C ASP A 95 16.11 0.71 -0.71
N GLU A 96 17.19 1.05 -1.44
CA GLU A 96 17.39 2.38 -2.00
C GLU A 96 16.30 2.72 -3.03
N ALA A 97 15.95 1.77 -3.91
CA ALA A 97 14.89 1.95 -4.90
C ALA A 97 13.53 2.25 -4.24
N TYR A 98 13.16 1.49 -3.20
CA TYR A 98 11.94 1.76 -2.44
C TYR A 98 12.01 3.09 -1.68
N ALA A 99 13.14 3.41 -1.04
CA ALA A 99 13.29 4.67 -0.32
C ALA A 99 13.11 5.88 -1.26
N LYS A 100 13.71 5.82 -2.45
CA LYS A 100 13.57 6.84 -3.49
C LYS A 100 12.14 6.93 -4.00
N PHE A 101 11.51 5.79 -4.29
CA PHE A 101 10.12 5.71 -4.73
C PHE A 101 9.17 6.29 -3.68
N GLY A 102 9.24 5.80 -2.43
CA GLY A 102 8.40 6.25 -1.32
C GLY A 102 8.56 7.74 -1.03
N LYS A 103 9.79 8.29 -1.10
CA LYS A 103 10.02 9.73 -0.94
C LYS A 103 9.35 10.54 -2.06
N ALA A 104 9.46 10.09 -3.31
CA ALA A 104 8.83 10.76 -4.46
C ALA A 104 7.30 10.71 -4.38
N MET A 105 6.74 9.53 -4.08
CA MET A 105 5.31 9.31 -3.87
C MET A 105 4.78 10.22 -2.75
N LYS A 106 5.40 10.16 -1.56
CA LYS A 106 5.00 10.98 -0.42
C LYS A 106 5.01 12.47 -0.75
N ARG A 107 6.08 12.98 -1.40
CA ARG A 107 6.15 14.40 -1.80
C ARG A 107 5.00 14.79 -2.72
N LYS A 108 4.71 13.97 -3.74
CA LYS A 108 3.62 14.20 -4.69
C LYS A 108 2.26 14.28 -3.99
N TRP A 109 1.98 13.32 -3.12
CA TRP A 109 0.66 13.19 -2.52
C TRP A 109 0.41 14.14 -1.34
N ILE A 110 1.44 14.52 -0.58
CA ILE A 110 1.34 15.62 0.40
C ILE A 110 0.80 16.89 -0.27
N LEU A 111 1.35 17.24 -1.44
CA LEU A 111 0.94 18.44 -2.19
C LEU A 111 -0.49 18.37 -2.75
N ARG A 112 -1.04 17.15 -2.86
CA ARG A 112 -2.40 16.90 -3.39
C ARG A 112 -3.43 16.62 -2.30
N THR A 113 -3.02 16.61 -1.03
CA THR A 113 -3.91 16.19 0.06
C THR A 113 -4.20 17.35 0.99
N ASN A 114 -5.48 17.69 1.10
CA ASN A 114 -5.98 18.66 2.07
C ASN A 114 -6.73 17.95 3.20
N CYS A 115 -6.42 18.31 4.44
CA CYS A 115 -7.12 17.83 5.62
C CYS A 115 -8.34 18.72 5.92
N ARG A 116 -9.33 18.20 6.64
CA ARG A 116 -10.43 19.03 7.15
C ARG A 116 -9.94 19.91 8.32
N THR A 117 -10.48 21.12 8.44
CA THR A 117 -10.28 21.98 9.63
C THR A 117 -10.65 21.20 10.90
N GLY A 118 -9.77 21.21 11.91
CA GLY A 118 -9.90 20.41 13.13
C GLY A 118 -9.02 19.15 13.17
N TYR A 119 -8.46 18.72 12.03
CA TYR A 119 -7.48 17.64 11.95
C TYR A 119 -6.12 18.21 11.53
N VAL A 120 -5.29 18.58 12.52
CA VAL A 120 -3.95 19.15 12.28
C VAL A 120 -2.95 18.02 12.07
N ILE A 121 -2.72 17.67 10.81
CA ILE A 121 -1.77 16.63 10.41
C ILE A 121 -0.66 17.26 9.58
N VAL A 122 0.57 17.09 10.04
CA VAL A 122 1.77 17.69 9.43
C VAL A 122 2.01 17.26 7.97
N ILE A 123 1.42 16.15 7.53
CA ILE A 123 1.55 15.64 6.17
C ILE A 123 0.45 16.13 5.20
N CYS A 124 -0.48 16.97 5.65
CA CYS A 124 -1.45 17.64 4.78
C CYS A 124 -0.88 18.95 4.23
N SER A 125 -1.18 19.29 2.97
CA SER A 125 -0.55 20.39 2.24
C SER A 125 -0.61 21.73 2.98
N GLN A 126 -1.76 22.03 3.61
CA GLN A 126 -2.03 23.26 4.35
C GLN A 126 -1.26 23.40 5.67
N TYR A 127 -0.69 22.31 6.19
CA TYR A 127 0.03 22.28 7.48
C TYR A 127 1.50 21.86 7.30
N GLY A 128 1.85 21.19 6.21
CA GLY A 128 3.20 20.74 5.90
C GLY A 128 4.12 21.82 5.32
N ALA A 129 3.57 22.95 4.87
CA ALA A 129 4.33 24.05 4.26
C ALA A 129 5.02 24.99 5.27
N SER A 130 4.80 24.84 6.59
CA SER A 130 5.23 25.83 7.60
C SER A 130 6.51 25.49 8.38
N ARG A 131 7.37 24.56 7.91
CA ARG A 131 8.68 24.27 8.55
C ARG A 131 9.90 24.42 7.62
N ALA A 132 9.75 25.18 6.53
CA ALA A 132 10.87 25.66 5.73
C ALA A 132 10.99 27.19 5.90
N LYS A 133 11.43 27.60 7.09
CA LYS A 133 12.03 28.92 7.33
C LYS A 133 13.28 28.71 8.15
#